data_AF-A0A6A3P055-F1
#
_entry.id   AF-A0A6A3P055-F1
#
_cell.length_a   1.000
_cell.length_b   1.000
_cell.length_c   1.000
_cell.angle_alpha   90.00
_cell.angle_beta   90.00
_cell.angle_gamma   90.00
#
_symmetry.space_group_name_H-M   'P 1'
#
loop_
_entity.id
_entity.type
_entity.pdbx_description
1 polymer ?
#
loop_
_entity_poly.entity_id
_entity_poly.type
_entity_poly.pdbx_seq_one_letter_code
_entity_poly.pdbx_strand_id
1 'polypeptide(L)'
;MAVNAERFMEGVSEFHQGFWSSTWTLTKRQMILMKRDPACLQGRAMLVIVVGLLFAILFYQFGLDDTQMTMGVIYASVLSQGLGEVAWIVTFYDARVVFYKQRAANFFRTSSYVVATMLVQLPLAVMETLVFGSLIYWLGGFVYELGAFLMLELLLLLILLVFLSLVFFLAAASPNLSIAEPVAMVCVLFYVLFAGFIVSKNQIPDWLVWLYWLDPVAWTVRSVVVSQYRHPELDVCVYGAFDYCAMYSQTMGEFSLGLFDVPSAKSWVRYGIIFLVLVFLGFTLLTYFVLEYYRFDRPENVALSVDPKARKAKANDPKDDAFSLVASPCASDVDILGIDARTETVLRIDRIDRKKKVEPVTVAFKDLWYTVQHPAAPVNQPRHSIS
;
A
#
# COMPACT_ATOMS: atom_id res chain seq x y z
N MET A 1 -17.61 38.03 26.92
CA MET A 1 -16.36 37.24 26.77
C MET A 1 -16.40 36.30 25.55
N ALA A 2 -17.50 35.60 25.26
CA ALA A 2 -17.62 34.75 24.06
C ALA A 2 -17.39 35.48 22.71
N VAL A 3 -17.95 36.70 22.56
CA VAL A 3 -17.80 37.53 21.33
C VAL A 3 -16.34 37.92 21.03
N ASN A 4 -15.50 38.02 22.06
CA ASN A 4 -14.07 38.30 21.86
C ASN A 4 -13.28 37.02 21.50
N ALA A 5 -13.73 35.85 21.93
CA ALA A 5 -13.11 34.57 21.60
C ALA A 5 -13.37 34.17 20.14
N GLU A 6 -14.58 34.40 19.63
CA GLU A 6 -14.92 34.15 18.21
C GLU A 6 -14.12 35.03 17.26
N ARG A 7 -14.02 36.34 17.53
CA ARG A 7 -13.16 37.26 16.73
C ARG A 7 -11.67 36.90 16.80
N PHE A 8 -11.19 36.39 17.94
CA PHE A 8 -9.81 35.91 18.06
C PHE A 8 -9.61 34.61 17.29
N MET A 9 -10.58 33.69 17.29
CA MET A 9 -10.52 32.43 16.54
C MET A 9 -10.63 32.65 15.02
N GLU A 10 -11.41 33.63 14.56
CA GLU A 10 -11.47 34.02 13.14
C GLU A 10 -10.12 34.56 12.61
N GLY A 11 -9.28 35.12 13.48
CA GLY A 11 -7.96 35.63 13.11
C GLY A 11 -6.84 34.58 13.11
N VAL A 12 -7.07 33.39 13.69
CA VAL A 12 -6.05 32.34 13.78
C VAL A 12 -6.24 31.37 12.62
N SER A 13 -5.29 31.38 11.69
CA SER A 13 -5.27 30.43 10.57
C SER A 13 -5.32 28.98 11.07
N GLU A 14 -6.20 28.17 10.48
CA GLU A 14 -6.37 26.74 10.81
C GLU A 14 -5.04 25.96 10.76
N PHE A 15 -4.12 26.35 9.86
CA PHE A 15 -2.77 25.80 9.76
C PHE A 15 -1.72 26.91 9.90
N HIS A 16 -0.72 26.65 10.74
CA HIS A 16 0.38 27.60 10.97
C HIS A 16 1.32 27.77 9.76
N GLN A 17 1.45 26.74 8.91
CA GLN A 17 2.33 26.77 7.73
C GLN A 17 1.56 26.84 6.40
N GLY A 18 2.16 27.51 5.42
CA GLY A 18 1.73 27.47 4.02
C GLY A 18 1.84 26.05 3.43
N PHE A 19 1.12 25.79 2.33
CA PHE A 19 1.04 24.46 1.71
C PHE A 19 2.42 23.87 1.40
N TRP A 20 3.25 24.61 0.66
CA TRP A 20 4.58 24.13 0.25
C TRP A 20 5.53 23.89 1.42
N SER A 21 5.52 24.77 2.43
CA SER A 21 6.33 24.60 3.64
C SER A 21 5.92 23.35 4.42
N SER A 22 4.61 23.12 4.56
CA SER A 22 4.06 21.95 5.23
C SER A 22 4.42 20.67 4.48
N THR A 23 4.22 20.65 3.16
CA THR A 23 4.57 19.50 2.29
C THR A 23 6.06 19.17 2.38
N TRP A 24 6.95 20.16 2.29
CA TRP A 24 8.39 19.91 2.37
C TRP A 24 8.83 19.37 3.74
N THR A 25 8.24 19.89 4.82
CA THR A 25 8.50 19.41 6.18
C THR A 25 8.04 17.96 6.36
N LEU A 26 6.87 17.62 5.80
CA LEU A 26 6.35 16.26 5.78
C LEU A 26 7.22 15.32 4.95
N THR A 27 7.64 15.72 3.75
CA THR A 27 8.53 14.92 2.90
C THR A 27 9.84 14.62 3.63
N LYS A 28 10.44 15.64 4.25
CA LYS A 28 11.67 15.46 5.04
C LYS A 28 11.46 14.48 6.20
N ARG A 29 10.33 14.60 6.91
CA ARG A 29 9.99 13.68 8.01
C ARG A 29 9.83 12.24 7.50
N GLN A 30 9.06 12.04 6.44
CA GLN A 30 8.79 10.72 5.87
C GLN A 30 10.07 10.07 5.32
N MET A 31 10.94 10.85 4.67
CA MET A 31 12.25 10.37 4.22
C MET A 31 13.15 9.96 5.40
N ILE A 32 13.12 10.70 6.51
CA ILE A 32 13.86 10.32 7.73
C ILE A 32 13.29 9.02 8.34
N LEU A 33 11.96 8.86 8.36
CA LEU A 33 11.31 7.64 8.87
C LEU A 33 11.72 6.42 8.02
N MET A 34 11.66 6.54 6.70
CA MET A 34 12.11 5.50 5.77
C MET A 34 13.60 5.15 5.96
N LYS A 35 14.47 6.17 6.07
CA LYS A 35 15.90 5.95 6.29
C LYS A 35 16.23 5.29 7.63
N ARG A 36 15.37 5.49 8.65
CA ARG A 36 15.55 4.93 9.99
C ARG A 36 15.08 3.49 10.12
N ASP A 37 14.38 2.95 9.13
CA ASP A 37 14.03 1.54 9.04
C ASP A 37 14.88 0.85 7.95
N PRO A 38 16.17 0.59 8.22
CA PRO A 38 17.06 -0.05 7.26
C PRO A 38 16.65 -1.51 6.99
N ALA A 39 15.96 -2.16 7.92
CA ALA A 39 15.53 -3.56 7.77
C ALA A 39 14.46 -3.68 6.67
N CYS A 40 13.45 -2.79 6.68
CA CYS A 40 12.46 -2.73 5.61
C CYS A 40 13.12 -2.43 4.26
N LEU A 41 13.99 -1.41 4.20
CA LEU A 41 14.64 -1.01 2.96
C LEU A 41 15.56 -2.11 2.38
N GLN A 42 16.36 -2.76 3.24
CA GLN A 42 17.24 -3.86 2.84
C GLN A 42 16.45 -5.08 2.38
N GLY A 43 15.36 -5.43 3.08
CA GLY A 43 14.48 -6.53 2.70
C GLY A 43 13.86 -6.30 1.31
N ARG A 44 13.39 -5.09 1.02
CA ARG A 44 12.86 -4.75 -0.31
C ARG A 44 13.92 -4.76 -1.39
N ALA A 45 15.09 -4.14 -1.15
CA ALA A 45 16.17 -4.15 -2.12
C ALA A 45 16.63 -5.58 -2.46
N MET A 46 16.74 -6.45 -1.46
CA MET A 46 17.06 -7.87 -1.65
C MET A 46 15.98 -8.59 -2.46
N LEU A 47 14.69 -8.35 -2.15
CA LEU A 47 13.58 -8.96 -2.87
C LEU A 47 13.61 -8.57 -4.36
N VAL A 48 13.79 -7.28 -4.67
CA VAL A 48 13.86 -6.77 -6.05
C VAL A 48 15.03 -7.40 -6.82
N ILE A 49 16.20 -7.50 -6.19
CA ILE A 49 17.38 -8.13 -6.82
C ILE A 49 17.14 -9.62 -7.07
N VAL A 50 16.61 -10.36 -6.09
CA VAL A 50 16.36 -11.80 -6.22
C VAL A 50 15.31 -12.07 -7.30
N VAL A 51 14.18 -11.36 -7.27
CA VAL A 51 13.13 -11.51 -8.28
C VAL A 51 13.63 -11.08 -9.66
N GLY A 52 14.35 -9.96 -9.77
CA GLY A 52 14.95 -9.50 -11.02
C GLY A 52 15.94 -10.51 -11.61
N LEU A 53 16.80 -11.11 -10.78
CA LEU A 53 17.74 -12.16 -11.21
C LEU A 53 17.02 -13.43 -11.66
N LEU A 54 15.97 -13.85 -10.94
CA LEU A 54 15.17 -15.00 -11.34
C LEU A 54 14.54 -14.80 -12.73
N PHE A 55 13.98 -13.61 -12.98
CA PHE A 55 13.44 -13.25 -14.29
C PHE A 55 14.53 -13.18 -15.38
N ALA A 56 15.67 -12.55 -15.07
CA ALA A 56 16.80 -12.45 -15.98
C ALA A 56 17.39 -13.82 -16.38
N ILE A 57 17.43 -14.77 -15.45
CA ILE A 57 17.90 -16.14 -15.73
C ILE A 57 16.84 -16.92 -16.52
N LEU A 58 15.57 -16.79 -16.14
CA LEU A 58 14.47 -17.49 -16.80
C LEU A 58 14.34 -17.08 -18.29
N PHE A 59 14.56 -15.80 -18.57
CA PHE A 59 14.47 -15.22 -19.90
C PHE A 59 15.83 -14.82 -20.46
N TYR A 60 16.87 -15.60 -20.16
CA TYR A 60 18.22 -15.29 -20.63
C TYR A 60 18.32 -15.34 -22.16
N GLN A 61 18.70 -14.23 -22.78
CA GLN A 61 18.92 -14.07 -24.23
C GLN A 61 17.82 -14.71 -25.09
N PHE A 62 16.58 -14.26 -24.92
CA PHE A 62 15.49 -14.73 -25.76
C PHE A 62 15.54 -14.13 -27.16
N GLY A 63 15.00 -14.87 -28.13
CA GLY A 63 14.90 -14.41 -29.52
C GLY A 63 13.79 -13.38 -29.69
N LEU A 64 14.13 -12.19 -30.22
CA LEU A 64 13.16 -11.12 -30.52
C LEU A 64 12.23 -11.47 -31.70
N ASP A 65 12.55 -12.52 -32.45
CA ASP A 65 11.72 -13.15 -33.47
C ASP A 65 10.46 -13.80 -32.88
N ASP A 66 10.55 -14.34 -31.65
CA ASP A 66 9.39 -14.84 -30.93
C ASP A 66 8.67 -13.69 -30.21
N THR A 67 7.68 -13.15 -30.92
CA THR A 67 6.77 -12.11 -30.44
C THR A 67 5.96 -12.51 -29.22
N GLN A 68 5.59 -13.78 -29.11
CA GLN A 68 4.84 -14.28 -27.96
C GLN A 68 5.71 -14.29 -26.71
N MET A 69 6.96 -14.74 -26.85
CA MET A 69 7.92 -14.73 -25.76
C MET A 69 8.22 -13.30 -25.29
N THR A 70 8.49 -12.37 -26.22
CA THR A 70 8.78 -10.97 -25.91
C THR A 70 7.62 -10.28 -25.18
N MET A 71 6.40 -10.45 -25.69
CA MET A 71 5.18 -9.96 -25.03
C MET A 71 5.02 -10.56 -23.63
N GLY A 72 5.29 -11.86 -23.48
CA GLY A 72 5.20 -12.58 -22.22
C GLY A 72 6.20 -12.10 -21.17
N VAL A 73 7.45 -11.83 -21.56
CA VAL A 73 8.48 -11.25 -20.68
C VAL A 73 8.04 -9.88 -20.18
N ILE A 74 7.62 -9.00 -21.08
CA ILE A 74 7.17 -7.64 -20.73
C ILE A 74 5.97 -7.70 -19.79
N TYR A 75 4.97 -8.51 -20.12
CA TYR A 75 3.78 -8.70 -19.29
C TYR A 75 4.14 -9.24 -17.90
N ALA A 76 4.93 -10.31 -17.81
CA ALA A 76 5.31 -10.90 -16.54
C ALA A 76 6.17 -9.94 -15.69
N SER A 77 6.99 -9.10 -16.34
CA SER A 77 7.79 -8.06 -15.67
C SER A 77 6.92 -6.96 -15.06
N VAL A 78 5.91 -6.49 -15.80
CA VAL A 78 4.96 -5.48 -15.28
C VAL A 78 4.13 -6.06 -14.12
N LEU A 79 3.71 -7.32 -14.23
CA LEU A 79 2.93 -7.97 -13.18
C LEU A 79 3.72 -8.21 -11.89
N SER A 80 4.98 -8.64 -11.99
CA SER A 80 5.78 -8.92 -10.80
C SER A 80 6.03 -7.64 -9.99
N GLN A 81 6.21 -6.50 -10.65
CA GLN A 81 6.24 -5.19 -9.99
C GLN A 81 4.90 -4.87 -9.30
N GLY A 82 3.78 -5.08 -9.99
CA GLY A 82 2.45 -4.86 -9.40
C GLY A 82 2.18 -5.69 -8.14
N LEU A 83 2.58 -6.98 -8.14
CA LEU A 83 2.47 -7.84 -6.96
C LEU A 83 3.41 -7.39 -5.82
N GLY A 84 4.62 -6.94 -6.13
CA GLY A 84 5.57 -6.43 -5.15
C GLY A 84 5.03 -5.23 -4.37
N GLU A 85 4.27 -4.36 -5.03
CA GLU A 85 3.71 -3.16 -4.43
C GLU A 85 2.57 -3.44 -3.45
N VAL A 86 1.86 -4.58 -3.56
CA VAL A 86 0.79 -4.95 -2.62
C VAL A 86 1.31 -5.02 -1.18
N ALA A 87 2.59 -5.36 -0.97
CA ALA A 87 3.20 -5.38 0.35
C ALA A 87 3.27 -4.01 1.05
N TRP A 88 3.14 -2.88 0.32
CA TRP A 88 3.07 -1.54 0.92
C TRP A 88 1.76 -1.26 1.66
N ILE A 89 0.73 -2.10 1.46
CA ILE A 89 -0.58 -1.88 2.05
C ILE A 89 -0.53 -1.80 3.58
N VAL A 90 0.30 -2.64 4.21
CA VAL A 90 0.51 -2.67 5.67
C VAL A 90 1.11 -1.35 6.14
N THR A 91 2.19 -0.90 5.49
CA THR A 91 2.89 0.33 5.85
C THR A 91 2.00 1.56 5.72
N PHE A 92 1.21 1.64 4.64
CA PHE A 92 0.27 2.75 4.45
C PHE A 92 -0.89 2.70 5.45
N TYR A 93 -1.40 1.50 5.76
CA TYR A 93 -2.45 1.30 6.75
C TYR A 93 -2.01 1.74 8.15
N ASP A 94 -0.80 1.36 8.58
CA ASP A 94 -0.26 1.75 9.88
C ASP A 94 0.04 3.25 9.96
N ALA A 95 0.56 3.83 8.87
CA ALA A 95 0.82 5.27 8.78
C ALA A 95 -0.47 6.11 8.88
N ARG A 96 -1.62 5.55 8.49
CA ARG A 96 -2.93 6.21 8.56
C ARG A 96 -3.36 6.55 9.99
N VAL A 97 -3.06 5.69 10.96
CA VAL A 97 -3.41 5.95 12.38
C VAL A 97 -2.66 7.17 12.92
N VAL A 98 -1.37 7.28 12.57
CA VAL A 98 -0.54 8.42 12.93
C VAL A 98 -1.04 9.68 12.21
N PHE A 99 -1.43 9.56 10.94
CA PHE A 99 -2.04 10.64 10.17
C PHE A 99 -3.31 11.19 10.84
N TYR A 100 -4.25 10.34 11.25
CA TYR A 100 -5.50 10.80 11.90
C TYR A 100 -5.23 11.56 13.20
N LYS A 101 -4.29 11.08 14.03
CA LYS A 101 -3.89 11.78 15.27
C LYS A 101 -3.30 13.17 14.97
N GLN A 102 -2.45 13.27 13.94
CA GLN A 102 -1.81 14.54 13.57
C GLN A 102 -2.76 15.51 12.86
N ARG A 103 -3.70 14.99 12.06
CA ARG A 103 -4.73 15.76 11.39
C ARG A 103 -5.73 16.33 12.40
N ALA A 104 -6.12 15.57 13.42
CA ALA A 104 -6.97 16.05 14.51
C ALA A 104 -6.34 17.18 15.33
N ALA A 105 -5.01 17.24 15.40
CA ALA A 105 -4.26 18.31 16.02
C ALA A 105 -3.93 19.49 15.06
N ASN A 106 -4.48 19.48 13.84
CA ASN A 106 -4.27 20.51 12.81
C ASN A 106 -2.80 20.82 12.48
N PHE A 107 -1.90 19.83 12.57
CA PHE A 107 -0.49 20.04 12.24
C PHE A 107 -0.25 20.30 10.74
N PHE A 108 -1.04 19.70 9.87
CA PHE A 108 -0.90 19.83 8.41
C PHE A 108 -2.21 19.47 7.67
N ARG A 109 -2.23 19.84 6.38
CA ARG A 109 -3.33 19.55 5.44
C ARG A 109 -3.22 18.13 4.90
N THR A 110 -4.35 17.48 4.64
CA THR A 110 -4.40 16.14 4.02
C THR A 110 -3.73 16.13 2.65
N SER A 111 -3.92 17.18 1.85
CA SER A 111 -3.28 17.34 0.55
C SER A 111 -1.74 17.36 0.66
N SER A 112 -1.20 18.06 1.67
CA SER A 112 0.24 18.07 1.95
C SER A 112 0.76 16.69 2.33
N TYR A 113 -0.01 15.89 3.06
CA TYR A 113 0.39 14.52 3.44
C TYR A 113 0.42 13.58 2.24
N VAL A 114 -0.62 13.58 1.41
CA VAL A 114 -0.73 12.71 0.23
C VAL A 114 0.42 13.01 -0.75
N VAL A 115 0.64 14.30 -1.06
CA VAL A 115 1.74 14.72 -1.96
C VAL A 115 3.10 14.39 -1.34
N ALA A 116 3.31 14.66 -0.05
CA ALA A 116 4.57 14.33 0.61
C ALA A 116 4.88 12.83 0.60
N THR A 117 3.84 11.99 0.76
CA THR A 117 3.99 10.53 0.76
C THR A 117 4.38 10.02 -0.62
N MET A 118 3.71 10.48 -1.68
CA MET A 118 4.08 10.11 -3.05
C MET A 118 5.48 10.60 -3.44
N LEU A 119 5.86 11.80 -3.02
CA LEU A 119 7.21 12.35 -3.28
C LEU A 119 8.33 11.55 -2.62
N VAL A 120 8.10 10.99 -1.42
CA VAL A 120 9.10 10.14 -0.75
C VAL A 120 9.23 8.78 -1.42
N GLN A 121 8.15 8.28 -2.02
CA GLN A 121 8.18 6.99 -2.71
C GLN A 121 8.82 7.05 -4.09
N LEU A 122 8.76 8.20 -4.78
CA LEU A 122 9.37 8.38 -6.10
C LEU A 122 10.85 7.96 -6.18
N PRO A 123 11.77 8.41 -5.29
CA PRO A 123 13.17 7.96 -5.35
C PRO A 123 13.35 6.46 -5.09
N LEU A 124 12.49 5.85 -4.26
CA LEU A 124 12.53 4.40 -4.01
C LEU A 124 12.06 3.64 -5.25
N ALA A 125 10.95 4.08 -5.85
CA ALA A 125 10.41 3.54 -7.09
C ALA A 125 11.43 3.59 -8.23
N VAL A 126 12.14 4.71 -8.38
CA VAL A 126 13.22 4.85 -9.38
C VAL A 126 14.34 3.85 -9.14
N MET A 127 14.79 3.67 -7.89
CA MET A 127 15.85 2.70 -7.58
C MET A 127 15.39 1.26 -7.83
N GLU A 128 14.14 0.96 -7.50
CA GLU A 128 13.54 -0.37 -7.69
C GLU A 128 13.40 -0.70 -9.18
N THR A 129 12.84 0.21 -9.99
CA THR A 129 12.70 -0.03 -11.43
C THR A 129 14.05 -0.09 -12.11
N LEU A 130 15.00 0.80 -11.77
CA LEU A 130 16.33 0.77 -12.37
C LEU A 130 17.06 -0.55 -12.12
N VAL A 131 16.97 -1.12 -10.91
CA VAL A 131 17.60 -2.42 -10.61
C VAL A 131 16.90 -3.54 -11.36
N PHE A 132 15.57 -3.59 -11.29
CA PHE A 132 14.79 -4.67 -11.92
C PHE A 132 14.84 -4.61 -13.46
N GLY A 133 14.60 -3.45 -14.04
CA GLY A 133 14.58 -3.19 -15.46
C GLY A 133 15.96 -3.32 -16.10
N SER A 134 17.04 -2.89 -15.43
CA SER A 134 18.40 -3.17 -15.93
C SER A 134 18.72 -4.67 -16.01
N LEU A 135 18.34 -5.45 -14.98
CA LEU A 135 18.54 -6.89 -15.00
C LEU A 135 17.78 -7.54 -16.17
N ILE A 136 16.51 -7.21 -16.35
CA ILE A 136 15.71 -7.81 -17.43
C ILE A 136 16.14 -7.33 -18.81
N TYR A 137 16.50 -6.06 -18.96
CA TYR A 137 16.86 -5.50 -20.27
C TYR A 137 18.16 -6.09 -20.81
N TRP A 138 19.23 -6.03 -20.00
CA TRP A 138 20.57 -6.41 -20.45
C TRP A 138 20.77 -7.92 -20.50
N LEU A 139 20.18 -8.69 -19.57
CA LEU A 139 20.26 -10.16 -19.61
C LEU A 139 19.19 -10.79 -20.51
N GLY A 140 18.06 -10.10 -20.72
CA GLY A 140 16.98 -10.58 -21.56
C GLY A 140 17.34 -10.66 -23.05
N GLY A 141 18.29 -9.84 -23.51
CA GLY A 141 18.63 -9.74 -24.93
C GLY A 141 17.74 -8.78 -25.71
N PHE A 142 17.23 -7.74 -25.04
CA PHE A 142 16.58 -6.63 -25.74
C PHE A 142 17.60 -5.84 -26.59
N VAL A 143 17.07 -4.98 -27.47
CA VAL A 143 17.85 -4.08 -28.34
C VAL A 143 18.95 -3.35 -27.56
N TYR A 144 20.20 -3.38 -28.01
CA TYR A 144 21.33 -2.77 -27.30
C TYR A 144 21.43 -1.25 -27.55
N GLU A 145 20.37 -0.49 -27.24
CA GLU A 145 20.33 0.97 -27.38
C GLU A 145 19.84 1.67 -26.10
N LEU A 146 20.53 2.73 -25.69
CA LEU A 146 20.20 3.49 -24.48
C LEU A 146 18.82 4.16 -24.56
N GLY A 147 18.41 4.63 -25.73
CA GLY A 147 17.11 5.27 -25.92
C GLY A 147 15.94 4.32 -25.65
N ALA A 148 16.02 3.09 -26.17
CA ALA A 148 15.02 2.06 -25.95
C ALA A 148 15.01 1.58 -24.49
N PHE A 149 16.18 1.48 -23.84
CA PHE A 149 16.30 1.20 -22.41
C PHE A 149 15.58 2.24 -21.54
N LEU A 150 15.88 3.53 -21.75
CA LEU A 150 15.27 4.61 -20.97
C LEU A 150 13.75 4.67 -21.16
N MET A 151 13.26 4.33 -22.36
CA MET A 151 11.83 4.28 -22.64
C MET A 151 11.14 3.12 -21.91
N LEU A 152 11.78 1.94 -21.85
CA LEU A 152 11.31 0.82 -21.04
C LEU A 152 11.28 1.20 -19.55
N GLU A 153 12.36 1.76 -19.03
CA GLU A 153 12.47 2.16 -17.62
C GLU A 153 11.43 3.21 -17.24
N LEU A 154 11.16 4.19 -18.10
CA LEU A 154 10.11 5.17 -17.86
C LEU A 154 8.73 4.51 -17.75
N LEU A 155 8.42 3.55 -18.62
CA LEU A 155 7.13 2.85 -18.59
C LEU A 155 7.00 1.94 -17.36
N LEU A 156 8.06 1.24 -16.98
CA LEU A 156 8.12 0.45 -15.73
C LEU A 156 7.96 1.35 -14.50
N LEU A 157 8.63 2.50 -14.46
CA LEU A 157 8.47 3.48 -13.38
C LEU A 157 7.04 3.99 -13.27
N LEU A 158 6.41 4.35 -14.39
CA LEU A 158 5.05 4.86 -14.40
C LEU A 158 4.03 3.83 -13.91
N ILE A 159 4.14 2.57 -14.35
CA ILE A 159 3.23 1.52 -13.89
C ILE A 159 3.46 1.18 -12.42
N LEU A 160 4.71 1.18 -11.94
CA LEU A 160 5.02 1.00 -10.52
C LEU A 160 4.37 2.10 -9.67
N LEU A 161 4.45 3.37 -10.10
CA LEU A 161 3.78 4.49 -9.43
C LEU A 161 2.25 4.35 -9.44
N VAL A 162 1.66 3.86 -10.54
CA VAL A 162 0.23 3.57 -10.60
C VAL A 162 -0.15 2.49 -9.57
N PHE A 163 0.57 1.38 -9.50
CA PHE A 163 0.32 0.33 -8.51
C PHE A 163 0.49 0.83 -7.07
N LEU A 164 1.54 1.58 -6.78
CA LEU A 164 1.75 2.21 -5.49
C LEU A 164 0.59 3.14 -5.11
N SER A 165 0.12 3.98 -6.03
CA SER A 165 -1.01 4.89 -5.80
C SER A 165 -2.33 4.15 -5.57
N LEU A 166 -2.53 3.01 -6.24
CA LEU A 166 -3.67 2.14 -6.03
C LEU A 166 -3.62 1.45 -4.66
N VAL A 167 -2.45 0.92 -4.26
CA VAL A 167 -2.27 0.30 -2.95
C VAL A 167 -2.46 1.33 -1.84
N PHE A 168 -1.98 2.56 -2.03
CA PHE A 168 -2.21 3.66 -1.10
C PHE A 168 -3.71 4.02 -0.99
N PHE A 169 -4.42 4.08 -2.12
CA PHE A 169 -5.86 4.29 -2.15
C PHE A 169 -6.61 3.19 -1.40
N LEU A 170 -6.28 1.91 -1.64
CA LEU A 170 -6.92 0.78 -0.98
C LEU A 170 -6.62 0.75 0.53
N ALA A 171 -5.39 1.07 0.93
CA ALA A 171 -5.03 1.21 2.35
C ALA A 171 -5.83 2.34 3.04
N ALA A 172 -6.06 3.45 2.33
CA ALA A 172 -6.85 4.55 2.84
C ALA A 172 -8.35 4.20 2.93
N ALA A 173 -8.90 3.52 1.92
CA ALA A 173 -10.33 3.23 1.78
C ALA A 173 -10.81 2.02 2.61
N SER A 174 -9.91 1.14 3.02
CA SER A 174 -10.26 -0.09 3.73
C SER A 174 -10.36 0.11 5.25
N PRO A 175 -11.38 -0.44 5.94
CA PRO A 175 -11.49 -0.32 7.38
C PRO A 175 -10.47 -1.21 8.13
N ASN A 176 -10.12 -2.37 7.55
CA ASN A 176 -9.29 -3.40 8.17
C ASN A 176 -8.27 -3.95 7.17
N LEU A 177 -7.06 -4.28 7.64
CA LEU A 177 -6.02 -4.90 6.82
C LEU A 177 -6.47 -6.23 6.19
N SER A 178 -7.21 -7.05 6.95
CA SER A 178 -7.76 -8.33 6.49
C SER A 178 -8.76 -8.21 5.32
N ILE A 179 -9.27 -7.00 5.04
CA ILE A 179 -10.11 -6.71 3.88
C ILE A 179 -9.26 -6.05 2.78
N ALA A 180 -8.35 -5.15 3.17
CA ALA A 180 -7.49 -4.41 2.27
C ALA A 180 -6.65 -5.33 1.37
N GLU A 181 -5.97 -6.31 1.95
CA GLU A 181 -5.06 -7.23 1.25
C GLU A 181 -5.78 -8.09 0.18
N PRO A 182 -6.87 -8.82 0.51
CA PRO A 182 -7.61 -9.56 -0.50
C PRO A 182 -8.18 -8.68 -1.61
N VAL A 183 -8.69 -7.48 -1.27
CA VAL A 183 -9.22 -6.55 -2.27
C VAL A 183 -8.13 -6.08 -3.23
N ALA A 184 -6.93 -5.77 -2.73
CA ALA A 184 -5.79 -5.43 -3.58
C ALA A 184 -5.43 -6.57 -4.53
N MET A 185 -5.40 -7.81 -4.05
CA MET A 185 -5.14 -8.99 -4.90
C MET A 185 -6.23 -9.19 -5.96
N VAL A 186 -7.50 -8.95 -5.63
CA VAL A 186 -8.59 -9.00 -6.60
C VAL A 186 -8.44 -7.90 -7.66
N CYS A 187 -8.08 -6.66 -7.27
CA CYS A 187 -7.81 -5.59 -8.23
C CYS A 187 -6.65 -5.95 -9.17
N VAL A 188 -5.56 -6.50 -8.64
CA VAL A 188 -4.43 -6.98 -9.46
C VAL A 188 -4.87 -8.09 -10.40
N LEU A 189 -5.71 -9.04 -9.95
CA LEU A 189 -6.26 -10.08 -10.81
C LEU A 189 -7.09 -9.52 -11.97
N PHE A 190 -7.87 -8.46 -11.74
CA PHE A 190 -8.59 -7.78 -12.83
C PHE A 190 -7.62 -7.19 -13.86
N TYR A 191 -6.54 -6.54 -13.43
CA TYR A 191 -5.54 -6.03 -14.38
C TYR A 191 -4.80 -7.14 -15.13
N VAL A 192 -4.49 -8.26 -14.47
CA VAL A 192 -3.90 -9.46 -15.09
C VAL A 192 -4.79 -10.00 -16.21
N LEU A 193 -6.09 -10.18 -15.94
CA LEU A 193 -7.01 -10.80 -16.91
C LEU A 193 -7.27 -9.92 -18.14
N PHE A 194 -7.35 -8.60 -17.95
CA PHE A 194 -7.69 -7.65 -19.00
C PHE A 194 -6.47 -6.95 -19.63
N ALA A 195 -5.25 -7.40 -19.35
CA ALA A 195 -4.01 -6.84 -19.90
C ALA A 195 -3.79 -7.06 -21.41
N GLY A 196 -4.55 -7.94 -22.05
CA GLY A 196 -4.41 -8.24 -23.48
C GLY A 196 -3.38 -9.32 -23.84
N PHE A 197 -2.67 -9.89 -22.86
CA PHE A 197 -1.73 -10.99 -23.07
C PHE A 197 -2.38 -12.37 -22.87
N ILE A 198 -3.01 -12.62 -21.72
CA ILE A 198 -3.69 -13.91 -21.44
C ILE A 198 -4.93 -14.05 -22.32
N VAL A 199 -5.75 -12.99 -22.39
CA VAL A 199 -6.91 -12.90 -23.26
C VAL A 199 -6.65 -11.77 -24.25
N SER A 200 -6.52 -12.09 -25.53
CA SER A 200 -6.34 -11.06 -26.56
C SER A 200 -7.60 -10.21 -26.67
N LYS A 201 -7.44 -8.94 -27.04
CA LYS A 201 -8.53 -7.95 -27.10
C LYS A 201 -9.75 -8.45 -27.89
N ASN A 202 -9.53 -9.14 -29.01
CA ASN A 202 -10.60 -9.63 -29.89
C ASN A 202 -11.37 -10.83 -29.31
N GLN A 203 -10.84 -11.50 -28.29
CA GLN A 203 -11.52 -12.60 -27.59
C GLN A 203 -12.33 -12.11 -26.38
N ILE A 204 -12.18 -10.84 -25.99
CA ILE A 204 -12.95 -10.23 -24.90
C ILE A 204 -14.35 -9.90 -25.44
N PRO A 205 -15.44 -10.34 -24.78
CA PRO A 205 -16.79 -9.98 -25.18
C PRO A 205 -16.98 -8.46 -25.26
N ASP A 206 -17.73 -7.98 -26.26
CA ASP A 206 -17.90 -6.54 -26.53
C ASP A 206 -18.38 -5.72 -25.32
N TRP A 207 -19.18 -6.33 -24.44
CA TRP A 207 -19.69 -5.67 -23.23
C TRP A 207 -18.64 -5.54 -22.11
N LEU A 208 -17.52 -6.27 -22.16
CA LEU A 208 -16.38 -6.19 -21.22
C LEU A 208 -15.17 -5.44 -21.78
N VAL A 209 -15.16 -5.09 -23.07
CA VAL A 209 -14.00 -4.48 -23.73
C VAL A 209 -13.56 -3.15 -23.09
N TRP A 210 -14.45 -2.44 -22.39
CA TRP A 210 -14.13 -1.21 -21.69
C TRP A 210 -13.12 -1.42 -20.54
N LEU A 211 -13.10 -2.61 -19.92
CA LEU A 211 -12.13 -2.95 -18.87
C LEU A 211 -10.70 -3.00 -19.41
N TYR A 212 -10.53 -3.50 -20.64
CA TYR A 212 -9.25 -3.48 -21.35
C TYR A 212 -8.72 -2.05 -21.58
N TRP A 213 -9.63 -1.09 -21.82
CA TRP A 213 -9.24 0.31 -22.00
C TRP A 213 -9.01 1.06 -20.68
N LEU A 214 -9.57 0.57 -19.58
CA LEU A 214 -9.37 1.12 -18.23
C LEU A 214 -8.08 0.58 -17.58
N ASP A 215 -7.60 -0.59 -18.01
CA ASP A 215 -6.49 -1.30 -17.39
C ASP A 215 -5.11 -0.65 -17.71
N PRO A 216 -4.40 -0.09 -16.72
CA PRO A 216 -3.05 0.48 -16.91
C PRO A 216 -2.00 -0.56 -17.32
N VAL A 217 -2.18 -1.85 -16.99
CA VAL A 217 -1.26 -2.91 -17.42
C VAL A 217 -1.35 -3.10 -18.94
N ALA A 218 -2.56 -3.18 -19.50
CA ALA A 218 -2.76 -3.24 -20.95
C ALA A 218 -2.09 -2.08 -21.70
N TRP A 219 -2.20 -0.85 -21.19
CA TRP A 219 -1.55 0.32 -21.78
C TRP A 219 -0.02 0.27 -21.66
N THR A 220 0.50 -0.24 -20.54
CA THR A 220 1.95 -0.38 -20.31
C THR A 220 2.55 -1.40 -21.25
N VAL A 221 2.00 -2.62 -21.28
CA VAL A 221 2.47 -3.71 -22.17
C VAL A 221 2.43 -3.24 -23.62
N ARG A 222 1.31 -2.66 -24.06
CA ARG A 222 1.18 -2.11 -25.42
C ARG A 222 2.27 -1.07 -25.72
N SER A 223 2.52 -0.14 -24.80
CA SER A 223 3.48 0.94 -25.01
C SER A 223 4.92 0.44 -25.07
N VAL A 224 5.28 -0.52 -24.21
CA VAL A 224 6.61 -1.12 -24.22
C VAL A 224 6.84 -1.88 -25.52
N VAL A 225 5.88 -2.71 -25.92
CA VAL A 225 6.00 -3.56 -27.11
C VAL A 225 6.09 -2.71 -28.38
N VAL A 226 5.25 -1.68 -28.51
CA VAL A 226 5.35 -0.71 -29.62
C VAL A 226 6.70 0.01 -29.60
N SER A 227 7.23 0.35 -28.42
CA SER A 227 8.56 0.97 -28.31
C SER A 227 9.69 0.06 -28.76
N GLN A 228 9.60 -1.25 -28.50
CA GLN A 228 10.64 -2.21 -28.88
C GLN A 228 10.53 -2.56 -30.38
N TYR A 229 9.37 -2.99 -30.85
CA TYR A 229 9.21 -3.47 -32.23
C TYR A 229 9.24 -2.37 -33.29
N ARG A 230 9.03 -1.11 -32.93
CA ARG A 230 9.16 0.03 -33.86
C ARG A 230 10.54 0.69 -33.81
N HIS A 231 11.50 0.03 -33.15
CA HIS A 231 12.90 0.41 -33.18
C HIS A 231 13.52 0.10 -34.56
N PRO A 232 14.42 0.94 -35.10
CA PRO A 232 15.03 0.72 -36.42
C PRO A 232 15.70 -0.64 -36.65
N GLU A 233 16.16 -1.29 -35.57
CA GLU A 233 16.80 -2.62 -35.64
C GLU A 233 15.79 -3.76 -35.88
N LEU A 234 14.55 -3.61 -35.42
CA LEU A 234 13.46 -4.59 -35.56
C LEU A 234 12.47 -4.21 -36.66
N ASP A 235 12.38 -2.93 -37.00
CA ASP A 235 11.49 -2.39 -38.04
C ASP A 235 12.12 -2.51 -39.44
N VAL A 236 12.59 -3.72 -39.78
CA VAL A 236 13.29 -4.03 -41.03
C VAL A 236 12.47 -4.96 -41.92
N CYS A 237 12.71 -4.90 -43.23
CA CYS A 237 12.07 -5.81 -44.20
C CYS A 237 12.64 -7.23 -44.13
N VAL A 238 13.95 -7.36 -43.93
CA VAL A 238 14.63 -8.65 -43.87
C VAL A 238 15.19 -8.82 -42.46
N TYR A 239 14.73 -9.86 -41.77
CA TYR A 239 15.22 -10.23 -40.44
C TYR A 239 15.59 -11.71 -40.46
N GLY A 240 16.87 -12.02 -40.21
CA GLY A 240 17.41 -13.37 -40.34
C GLY A 240 17.27 -13.90 -41.78
N ALA A 241 16.54 -15.01 -41.96
CA ALA A 241 16.34 -15.67 -43.25
C ALA A 241 15.03 -15.29 -43.96
N PHE A 242 14.20 -14.43 -43.37
CA PHE A 242 12.86 -14.12 -43.88
C PHE A 242 12.74 -12.68 -44.37
N ASP A 243 12.07 -12.49 -45.52
CA ASP A 243 11.70 -11.18 -46.06
C ASP A 243 10.20 -10.92 -45.85
N TYR A 244 9.90 -10.10 -44.85
CA TYR A 244 8.53 -9.75 -44.45
C TYR A 244 7.88 -8.80 -45.45
N CYS A 245 8.66 -7.95 -46.12
CA CYS A 245 8.14 -7.00 -47.10
C CYS A 245 7.70 -7.71 -48.38
N ALA A 246 8.42 -8.75 -48.82
CA ALA A 246 8.03 -9.56 -49.97
C ALA A 246 6.82 -10.48 -49.67
N MET A 247 6.72 -11.02 -48.46
CA MET A 247 5.68 -11.99 -48.09
C MET A 247 4.38 -11.35 -47.60
N TYR A 248 4.47 -10.30 -46.77
CA TYR A 248 3.32 -9.70 -46.07
C TYR A 248 3.13 -8.20 -46.39
N SER A 249 3.98 -7.61 -47.25
CA SER A 249 3.97 -6.16 -47.53
C SER A 249 4.11 -5.25 -46.30
N GLN A 250 4.66 -5.80 -45.21
CA GLN A 250 4.85 -5.14 -43.92
C GLN A 250 6.29 -5.39 -43.42
N THR A 251 6.79 -4.53 -42.53
CA THR A 251 8.06 -4.78 -41.84
C THR A 251 7.89 -5.82 -40.74
N MET A 252 8.99 -6.43 -40.28
CA MET A 252 8.97 -7.40 -39.17
C MET A 252 8.27 -6.81 -37.94
N GLY A 253 8.65 -5.61 -37.52
CA GLY A 253 8.02 -4.91 -36.40
C GLY A 253 6.51 -4.71 -36.54
N GLU A 254 6.01 -4.31 -37.72
CA GLU A 254 4.57 -4.14 -37.94
C GLU A 254 3.80 -5.46 -37.96
N PHE A 255 4.38 -6.48 -38.60
CA PHE A 255 3.82 -7.83 -38.63
C PHE A 255 3.72 -8.42 -37.22
N SER A 256 4.80 -8.30 -36.44
CA SER A 256 4.89 -8.75 -35.06
C SER A 256 3.84 -8.11 -34.14
N LEU A 257 3.59 -6.82 -34.30
CA LEU A 257 2.55 -6.10 -33.56
C LEU A 257 1.14 -6.50 -34.02
N GLY A 258 0.97 -6.72 -35.33
CA GLY A 258 -0.29 -7.17 -35.92
C GLY A 258 -0.76 -8.53 -35.39
N LEU A 259 0.17 -9.44 -35.08
CA LEU A 259 -0.16 -10.77 -34.56
C LEU A 259 -0.93 -10.75 -33.23
N PHE A 260 -0.70 -9.71 -32.41
CA PHE A 260 -1.34 -9.53 -31.10
C PHE A 260 -2.39 -8.42 -31.09
N ASP A 261 -2.87 -7.98 -32.25
CA ASP A 261 -3.82 -6.86 -32.40
C ASP A 261 -3.33 -5.55 -31.74
N VAL A 262 -2.00 -5.38 -31.66
CA VAL A 262 -1.37 -4.19 -31.09
C VAL A 262 -1.24 -3.14 -32.19
N PRO A 263 -1.72 -1.90 -31.97
CA PRO A 263 -1.62 -0.87 -32.99
C PRO A 263 -0.16 -0.43 -33.21
N SER A 264 0.30 -0.46 -34.47
CA SER A 264 1.68 -0.16 -34.88
C SER A 264 2.12 1.32 -34.73
N ALA A 265 1.17 2.25 -34.61
CA ALA A 265 1.51 3.68 -34.61
C ALA A 265 2.33 4.10 -33.37
N LYS A 266 3.51 4.71 -33.59
CA LYS A 266 4.40 5.23 -32.53
C LYS A 266 3.73 6.24 -31.59
N SER A 267 2.61 6.85 -32.00
CA SER A 267 1.80 7.73 -31.14
C SER A 267 1.22 7.04 -29.91
N TRP A 268 0.98 5.73 -29.96
CA TRP A 268 0.43 4.97 -28.84
C TRP A 268 1.30 5.00 -27.60
N VAL A 269 2.61 5.09 -27.77
CA VAL A 269 3.57 5.24 -26.67
C VAL A 269 3.32 6.54 -25.88
N ARG A 270 3.08 7.65 -26.59
CA ARG A 270 2.75 8.95 -25.96
C ARG A 270 1.41 8.90 -25.25
N TYR A 271 0.40 8.28 -25.86
CA TYR A 271 -0.91 8.10 -25.22
C TYR A 271 -0.83 7.21 -23.98
N GLY A 272 -0.01 6.16 -24.00
CA GLY A 272 0.25 5.31 -22.84
C GLY A 272 0.87 6.07 -21.68
N ILE A 273 1.90 6.89 -21.93
CA ILE A 273 2.51 7.74 -20.87
C ILE A 273 1.45 8.68 -20.27
N ILE A 274 0.71 9.40 -21.11
CA ILE A 274 -0.31 10.36 -20.65
C ILE A 274 -1.38 9.62 -19.82
N PHE A 275 -1.85 8.47 -20.29
CA PHE A 275 -2.82 7.65 -19.59
C PHE A 275 -2.31 7.20 -18.22
N LEU A 276 -1.10 6.65 -18.13
CA LEU A 276 -0.51 6.20 -16.86
C LEU A 276 -0.35 7.36 -15.86
N VAL A 277 0.09 8.53 -16.32
CA VAL A 277 0.18 9.73 -15.47
C VAL A 277 -1.20 10.17 -14.98
N LEU A 278 -2.23 10.14 -15.84
CA LEU A 278 -3.59 10.48 -15.45
C LEU A 278 -4.16 9.50 -14.43
N VAL A 279 -3.92 8.20 -14.61
CA VAL A 279 -4.36 7.15 -13.65
C VAL A 279 -3.66 7.31 -12.31
N PHE A 280 -2.34 7.55 -12.32
CA PHE A 280 -1.56 7.83 -11.11
C PHE A 280 -2.10 9.05 -10.35
N LEU A 281 -2.33 10.17 -11.05
CA LEU A 281 -2.91 11.37 -10.45
C LEU A 281 -4.34 11.10 -9.96
N GLY A 282 -5.13 10.33 -10.71
CA GLY A 282 -6.49 9.92 -10.36
C GLY A 282 -6.56 9.17 -9.03
N PHE A 283 -5.76 8.11 -8.86
CA PHE A 283 -5.71 7.35 -7.60
C PHE A 283 -5.16 8.17 -6.44
N THR A 284 -4.18 9.05 -6.71
CA THR A 284 -3.66 9.98 -5.68
C THR A 284 -4.75 10.95 -5.21
N LEU A 285 -5.56 11.47 -6.13
CA LEU A 285 -6.66 12.39 -5.83
C LEU A 285 -7.81 11.66 -5.11
N LEU A 286 -8.13 10.43 -5.52
CA LEU A 286 -9.08 9.56 -4.80
C LEU A 286 -8.60 9.29 -3.36
N THR A 287 -7.31 9.02 -3.16
CA THR A 287 -6.74 8.84 -1.82
C THR A 287 -6.91 10.10 -0.97
N TYR A 288 -6.69 11.28 -1.54
CA TYR A 288 -6.95 12.55 -0.86
C TYR A 288 -8.40 12.67 -0.41
N PHE A 289 -9.36 12.39 -1.31
CA PHE A 289 -10.79 12.47 -0.96
C PHE A 289 -11.19 11.46 0.10
N VAL A 290 -10.68 10.23 0.03
CA VAL A 290 -10.94 9.21 1.03
C VAL A 290 -10.39 9.65 2.39
N LEU A 291 -9.16 10.14 2.47
CA LEU A 291 -8.57 10.58 3.74
C LEU A 291 -9.24 11.83 4.33
N GLU A 292 -9.80 12.71 3.50
CA GLU A 292 -10.49 13.92 3.96
C GLU A 292 -11.93 13.64 4.41
N TYR A 293 -12.68 12.81 3.69
CA TYR A 293 -14.11 12.59 3.94
C TYR A 293 -14.44 11.29 4.67
N TYR A 294 -13.63 10.25 4.52
CA TYR A 294 -13.87 8.94 5.14
C TYR A 294 -12.86 8.68 6.25
N ARG A 295 -13.32 8.85 7.50
CA ARG A 295 -12.47 8.65 8.68
C ARG A 295 -12.81 7.37 9.42
N PHE A 296 -11.88 6.44 9.41
CA PHE A 296 -11.95 5.18 10.17
C PHE A 296 -11.26 5.34 11.53
N ASP A 297 -11.85 6.11 12.45
CA ASP A 297 -11.40 6.11 13.84
C ASP A 297 -11.98 4.87 14.54
N ARG A 298 -11.15 3.86 14.77
CA ARG A 298 -11.50 2.81 15.75
C ARG A 298 -11.29 3.40 17.15
N PRO A 299 -12.34 3.58 17.97
CA PRO A 299 -12.10 3.90 19.37
C PRO A 299 -11.36 2.72 20.00
N GLU A 300 -10.15 2.96 20.52
CA GLU A 300 -9.30 1.94 21.17
C GLU A 300 -10.00 1.23 22.34
N ASN A 301 -11.16 1.73 22.82
CA ASN A 301 -11.81 1.32 24.07
C ASN A 301 -13.33 1.07 23.98
N VAL A 302 -13.91 0.65 22.85
CA VAL A 302 -15.31 0.16 22.88
C VAL A 302 -15.29 -1.33 23.20
N ALA A 303 -15.28 -1.65 24.49
CA ALA A 303 -15.85 -2.90 24.95
C ALA A 303 -17.32 -2.88 24.52
N LEU A 304 -17.65 -3.63 23.47
CA LEU A 304 -19.04 -3.82 23.07
C LEU A 304 -19.80 -4.34 24.29
N SER A 305 -20.77 -3.58 24.79
CA SER A 305 -21.72 -4.08 25.76
C SER A 305 -22.50 -5.20 25.07
N VAL A 306 -22.12 -6.44 25.34
CA VAL A 306 -22.86 -7.60 24.85
C VAL A 306 -24.26 -7.51 25.45
N ASP A 307 -25.27 -7.37 24.60
CA ASP A 307 -26.67 -7.40 25.02
C ASP A 307 -26.94 -8.70 25.80
N PRO A 308 -27.58 -8.64 26.99
CA PRO A 308 -27.83 -9.82 27.82
C PRO A 308 -28.65 -10.91 27.09
N LYS A 309 -29.41 -10.54 26.05
CA LYS A 309 -30.18 -11.48 25.23
C LYS A 309 -29.30 -12.26 24.24
N ALA A 310 -28.24 -11.65 23.71
CA ALA A 310 -27.26 -12.34 22.87
C ALA A 310 -26.39 -13.31 23.68
N ARG A 311 -26.17 -13.02 24.98
CA ARG A 311 -25.50 -13.91 25.94
C ARG A 311 -26.24 -15.22 26.19
N LYS A 312 -27.59 -15.23 26.15
CA LYS A 312 -28.39 -16.46 26.34
C LYS A 312 -28.50 -17.32 25.07
N ALA A 313 -28.48 -16.69 23.89
CA ALA A 313 -28.59 -17.41 22.63
C ALA A 313 -27.32 -18.22 22.28
N LYS A 314 -26.13 -17.72 22.66
CA LYS A 314 -24.84 -18.41 22.41
C LYS A 314 -24.43 -19.43 23.46
N ALA A 315 -25.08 -19.49 24.62
CA ALA A 315 -24.76 -20.47 25.65
C ALA A 315 -25.25 -21.89 25.34
N ASN A 316 -26.12 -22.04 24.33
CA ASN A 316 -26.77 -23.32 23.99
C ASN A 316 -26.21 -23.98 22.72
N ASP A 317 -25.13 -23.46 22.13
CA ASP A 317 -24.54 -24.02 20.90
C ASP A 317 -23.28 -24.86 21.22
N PRO A 318 -23.24 -26.18 20.97
CA PRO A 318 -22.17 -27.07 21.47
C PRO A 318 -20.82 -26.99 20.74
N LYS A 319 -20.57 -25.98 19.90
CA LYS A 319 -19.46 -26.00 18.92
C LYS A 319 -18.34 -24.95 19.09
N ASP A 320 -18.40 -24.05 20.06
CA ASP A 320 -17.42 -22.96 20.20
C ASP A 320 -16.66 -23.00 21.54
N ASP A 321 -15.80 -24.01 21.73
CA ASP A 321 -14.95 -24.15 22.94
C ASP A 321 -13.58 -23.43 22.85
N ALA A 322 -13.30 -22.67 21.79
CA ALA A 322 -11.94 -22.13 21.58
C ALA A 322 -11.62 -20.84 22.34
N PHE A 323 -12.61 -20.07 22.84
CA PHE A 323 -12.35 -18.83 23.59
C PHE A 323 -13.42 -18.60 24.67
N SER A 324 -13.28 -19.25 25.82
CA SER A 324 -14.02 -18.88 27.02
C SER A 324 -13.29 -17.76 27.78
N LEU A 325 -13.87 -16.56 27.77
CA LEU A 325 -13.47 -15.50 28.71
C LEU A 325 -14.01 -15.87 30.10
N VAL A 326 -13.10 -16.22 31.01
CA VAL A 326 -13.43 -16.52 32.40
C VAL A 326 -14.03 -15.27 33.06
N ALA A 327 -15.29 -15.37 33.47
CA ALA A 327 -15.97 -14.31 34.19
C ALA A 327 -15.39 -14.15 35.61
N SER A 328 -15.28 -12.90 36.08
CA SER A 328 -14.90 -12.62 37.46
C SER A 328 -15.98 -13.10 38.46
N PRO A 329 -15.61 -13.54 39.68
CA PRO A 329 -16.47 -14.35 40.56
C PRO A 329 -17.71 -13.65 41.16
N CYS A 330 -17.97 -12.38 40.85
CA CYS A 330 -19.07 -11.62 41.46
C CYS A 330 -20.37 -11.63 40.63
N ALA A 331 -20.43 -12.32 39.50
CA ALA A 331 -21.60 -12.29 38.63
C ALA A 331 -21.97 -13.68 38.08
N SER A 332 -22.37 -14.58 38.97
CA SER A 332 -23.10 -15.78 38.59
C SER A 332 -23.91 -16.32 39.75
N ASP A 333 -25.16 -15.83 39.88
CA ASP A 333 -26.25 -16.69 40.35
C ASP A 333 -26.55 -17.65 39.19
N VAL A 334 -25.93 -18.83 39.22
CA VAL A 334 -26.24 -19.90 38.27
C VAL A 334 -26.72 -21.10 39.07
N ASP A 335 -28.01 -21.31 38.95
CA ASP A 335 -28.74 -22.47 39.45
C ASP A 335 -28.35 -23.68 38.59
N ILE A 336 -27.45 -24.52 39.12
CA ILE A 336 -27.02 -25.76 38.47
C ILE A 336 -27.69 -26.89 39.25
N LEU A 337 -28.88 -27.29 38.80
CA LEU A 337 -29.51 -28.62 38.88
C LEU A 337 -31.04 -28.46 38.95
N GLY A 338 -31.71 -28.67 37.82
CA GLY A 338 -33.16 -28.73 37.74
C GLY A 338 -33.72 -30.02 38.33
N ILE A 339 -33.98 -30.04 39.64
CA ILE A 339 -34.74 -31.10 40.32
C ILE A 339 -35.70 -30.46 41.32
N ASP A 340 -36.98 -30.83 41.21
CA ASP A 340 -38.09 -30.42 42.08
C ASP A 340 -37.97 -30.97 43.51
N ALA A 341 -38.36 -30.12 44.47
CA ALA A 341 -38.84 -30.38 45.83
C ALA A 341 -37.89 -30.95 46.92
N ARG A 342 -37.67 -30.08 47.93
CA ARG A 342 -37.52 -30.35 49.39
C ARG A 342 -36.42 -31.33 49.83
N THR A 343 -35.21 -30.82 50.05
CA THR A 343 -34.38 -31.19 51.21
C THR A 343 -33.24 -30.18 51.37
N GLU A 344 -33.23 -29.43 52.49
CA GLU A 344 -32.06 -28.63 52.86
C GLU A 344 -30.91 -29.58 53.23
N THR A 345 -29.87 -29.62 52.40
CA THR A 345 -28.58 -30.18 52.81
C THR A 345 -27.57 -29.04 52.93
N VAL A 346 -27.27 -28.67 54.18
CA VAL A 346 -26.26 -27.67 54.52
C VAL A 346 -24.88 -28.28 54.27
N LEU A 347 -24.23 -27.88 53.18
CA LEU A 347 -22.83 -28.17 52.93
C LEU A 347 -21.96 -27.13 53.64
N ARG A 348 -21.51 -27.48 54.86
CA ARG A 348 -20.46 -26.71 55.56
C ARG A 348 -19.14 -26.91 54.82
N ILE A 349 -18.71 -25.88 54.11
CA ILE A 349 -17.35 -25.79 53.59
C ILE A 349 -16.52 -25.05 54.65
N ASP A 350 -15.64 -25.79 55.31
CA ASP A 350 -14.64 -25.19 56.20
C ASP A 350 -13.78 -24.21 55.40
N ARG A 351 -13.77 -22.94 55.83
CA ARG A 351 -12.88 -21.91 55.28
C ARG A 351 -11.44 -22.31 55.60
N ILE A 352 -10.75 -22.91 54.63
CA ILE A 352 -9.30 -22.86 54.61
C ILE A 352 -8.92 -21.44 54.20
N ASP A 353 -8.70 -20.58 55.20
CA ASP A 353 -8.16 -19.24 55.04
C ASP A 353 -6.74 -19.32 54.43
N ARG A 354 -6.65 -19.39 53.11
CA ARG A 354 -5.40 -19.04 52.43
C ARG A 354 -5.23 -17.52 52.52
N LYS A 355 -4.53 -17.08 53.57
CA LYS A 355 -3.97 -15.73 53.66
C LYS A 355 -3.13 -15.47 52.41
N LYS A 356 -3.68 -14.71 51.45
CA LYS A 356 -2.90 -14.12 50.36
C LYS A 356 -1.94 -13.12 50.98
N LYS A 357 -0.68 -13.53 51.12
CA LYS A 357 0.43 -12.68 51.54
C LYS A 357 0.94 -11.91 50.32
N VAL A 358 0.15 -10.95 49.85
CA VAL A 358 0.63 -9.93 48.91
C VAL A 358 0.11 -8.60 49.46
N GLU A 359 0.98 -7.91 50.19
CA GLU A 359 0.70 -6.54 50.62
C GLU A 359 0.68 -5.65 49.37
N PRO A 360 -0.37 -4.85 49.15
CA PRO A 360 -0.40 -3.90 48.06
C PRO A 360 0.63 -2.81 48.32
N VAL A 361 1.75 -2.84 47.58
CA VAL A 361 2.73 -1.75 47.59
C VAL A 361 2.14 -0.60 46.78
N THR A 362 1.59 0.39 47.48
CA THR A 362 1.22 1.68 46.89
C THR A 362 2.50 2.50 46.78
N VAL A 363 3.02 2.68 45.57
CA VAL A 363 4.13 3.62 45.33
C VAL A 363 3.51 5.02 45.25
N ALA A 364 3.46 5.70 46.39
CA ALA A 364 3.22 7.13 46.45
C ALA A 364 4.57 7.84 46.50
N PHE A 365 4.86 8.69 45.51
CA PHE A 365 6.04 9.55 45.57
C PHE A 365 5.81 10.58 46.66
N LYS A 366 6.52 10.42 47.78
CA LYS A 366 6.62 11.41 48.84
C LYS A 366 7.92 12.18 48.59
N ASP A 367 7.79 13.49 48.42
CA ASP A 367 8.87 14.45 48.12
C ASP A 367 9.52 14.29 46.73
N LEU A 368 8.77 14.68 45.70
CA LEU A 368 9.24 14.74 44.32
C LEU A 368 10.04 16.04 44.08
N TRP A 369 11.37 15.96 44.07
CA TRP A 369 12.23 17.10 43.74
C TRP A 369 12.61 17.07 42.26
N TYR A 370 12.18 18.06 41.49
CA TYR A 370 12.70 18.30 40.14
C TYR A 370 13.38 19.67 40.11
N THR A 371 14.50 19.76 39.39
CA THR A 371 15.24 21.02 39.22
C THR A 371 15.11 21.48 37.78
N VAL A 372 14.70 22.74 37.59
CA VAL A 372 14.63 23.38 36.28
C VAL A 372 15.82 24.31 36.14
N GLN A 373 16.62 24.14 35.09
CA GLN A 373 17.63 25.13 34.73
C GLN A 373 16.96 26.31 34.04
N HIS A 374 16.97 27.46 34.69
CA HIS A 374 16.51 28.70 34.09
C HIS A 374 17.55 29.19 33.07
N PRO A 375 17.22 29.40 31.79
CA PRO A 375 18.19 29.70 30.73
C PRO A 375 18.85 31.09 30.82
N ALA A 376 18.72 31.81 31.93
CA ALA A 376 19.20 33.19 32.09
C ALA A 376 19.87 33.49 33.45
N ALA A 377 20.24 32.48 34.26
CA ALA A 377 20.88 32.71 35.56
C ALA A 377 22.41 32.45 35.52
N PRO A 378 23.25 33.32 36.13
CA PRO A 378 24.70 33.14 36.19
C PRO A 378 25.11 31.99 37.14
N VAL A 379 26.26 31.38 36.85
CA VAL A 379 26.71 30.02 37.25
C VAL A 379 26.76 29.71 38.76
N ASN A 380 26.61 30.68 39.67
CA ASN A 380 26.93 30.51 41.10
C ASN A 380 25.79 30.81 42.10
N GLN A 381 24.51 30.62 41.75
CA GLN A 381 23.40 30.78 42.71
C GLN A 381 22.82 29.42 43.15
N PRO A 382 22.51 29.21 44.44
CA PRO A 382 22.00 27.92 44.93
C PRO A 382 20.63 27.60 44.30
N ARG A 383 20.48 26.33 43.89
CA ARG A 383 19.27 25.81 43.24
C ARG A 383 18.08 25.94 44.18
N HIS A 384 17.11 26.78 43.82
CA HIS A 384 15.85 26.85 44.57
C HIS A 384 15.05 25.58 44.35
N SER A 385 14.67 24.95 45.46
CA SER A 385 13.76 23.83 45.49
C SER A 385 12.37 24.35 45.84
N ILE A 386 11.36 23.99 45.05
CA ILE A 386 9.96 24.28 45.36
C ILE A 386 9.40 22.99 45.98
N SER A 387 8.92 23.11 47.22
CA SER A 387 8.31 22.02 48.01
C SER A 387 6.92 21.66 47.53
#